data_AF-A0A350TIL6-F1
#
_entry.id   AF-A0A350TIL6-F1
#
_cell.length_a   1.000
_cell.length_b   1.000
_cell.length_c   1.000
_cell.angle_alpha   90.00
_cell.angle_beta   90.00
_cell.angle_gamma   90.00
#
_symmetry.space_group_name_H-M   'P 1'
#
loop_
_entity.id
_entity.type
_entity.pdbx_description
1 polymer ?
#
loop_
_entity_poly.entity_id
_entity_poly.type
_entity_poly.pdbx_seq_one_letter_code
_entity_poly.pdbx_strand_id
1 'polypeptide(L)'
;VSEKKDMQDNTVKGSQFKQPMLEFSGSCAGCAETSYARLVTQLFGDHMYISNATGCSSIWGGPAATSPYCTNKDGHGPAWCNSLFEDNAEHGLGIFTGQNKIREDLADETRQLIAVEWARPELKAAAQAWLDTMNDGTANAEPAKAYVKALEESITTVEELAAIPQFAEHAAELKAKGALFCDCAACTLAADILSKKEYLAKKSMWIFGGDGWAYDIGFGGL
;
A
#
# COMPACT_ATOMS: atom_id res chain seq x y z
N VAL A 1 10.82 20.93 -6.81
CA VAL A 1 12.28 20.76 -6.64
C VAL A 1 12.63 19.33 -7.02
N SER A 2 13.73 19.08 -7.72
CA SER A 2 14.16 17.73 -8.06
C SER A 2 14.54 16.92 -6.80
N GLU A 3 14.17 15.64 -6.77
CA GLU A 3 14.58 14.73 -5.70
C GLU A 3 16.10 14.55 -5.66
N LYS A 4 16.68 14.53 -4.45
CA LYS A 4 18.10 14.30 -4.20
C LYS A 4 18.31 12.95 -3.53
N LYS A 5 18.06 11.87 -4.28
CA LYS A 5 18.05 10.49 -3.75
C LYS A 5 19.37 10.08 -3.12
N ASP A 6 20.48 10.54 -3.66
CA ASP A 6 21.85 10.34 -3.17
C ASP A 6 22.12 11.00 -1.81
N MET A 7 21.27 11.93 -1.38
CA MET A 7 21.37 12.61 -0.10
C MET A 7 20.34 12.12 0.93
N GLN A 8 19.46 11.18 0.57
CA GLN A 8 18.41 10.67 1.45
C GLN A 8 18.93 9.48 2.27
N ASP A 9 18.91 9.63 3.60
CA ASP A 9 19.25 8.59 4.56
C ASP A 9 18.50 8.78 5.89
N ASN A 10 18.85 8.00 6.91
CA ASN A 10 18.23 8.05 8.24
C ASN A 10 18.95 9.00 9.21
N THR A 11 19.85 9.85 8.73
CA THR A 11 20.43 10.93 9.53
C THR A 11 19.46 12.12 9.62
N VAL A 12 19.69 13.00 10.60
CA VAL A 12 18.91 14.24 10.74
C VAL A 12 18.91 15.03 9.44
N LYS A 13 20.07 15.19 8.78
CA LYS A 13 20.17 15.93 7.52
C LYS A 13 19.51 15.18 6.36
N GLY A 14 19.77 13.88 6.22
CA GLY A 14 19.27 13.10 5.09
C GLY A 14 17.76 12.94 5.08
N SER A 15 17.13 12.80 6.25
CA SER A 15 15.67 12.76 6.37
C SER A 15 15.00 14.01 5.81
N GLN A 16 15.67 15.17 5.86
CA GLN A 16 15.13 16.44 5.36
C GLN A 16 15.21 16.58 3.83
N PHE A 17 15.93 15.70 3.14
CA PHE A 17 15.86 15.58 1.68
C PHE A 17 14.72 14.67 1.20
N LYS A 18 14.02 13.97 2.10
CA LYS A 18 12.78 13.26 1.79
C LYS A 18 11.60 14.23 1.84
N GLN A 19 10.66 14.07 0.92
CA GLN A 19 9.44 14.90 0.86
C GLN A 19 8.65 14.74 2.19
N PRO A 20 8.32 15.84 2.89
CA PRO A 20 7.36 15.77 3.97
C PRO A 20 5.96 15.51 3.39
N MET A 21 5.21 14.59 3.98
CA MET A 21 3.81 14.32 3.58
C MET A 21 2.81 14.79 4.64
N LEU A 22 3.27 15.68 5.54
CA LEU A 22 2.45 16.49 6.43
C LEU A 22 2.96 17.93 6.30
N GLU A 23 2.15 18.81 5.73
CA GLU A 23 2.49 20.20 5.48
C GLU A 23 1.29 21.13 5.70
N PHE A 24 1.57 22.37 6.14
CA PHE A 24 0.58 23.44 6.28
C PHE A 24 -0.67 23.10 7.09
N SER A 25 -0.51 22.31 8.17
CA SER A 25 -1.59 22.01 9.12
C SER A 25 -2.06 23.24 9.91
N GLY A 26 -3.23 23.13 10.54
CA GLY A 26 -3.79 24.18 11.41
C GLY A 26 -3.20 24.25 12.82
N SER A 27 -2.06 23.58 13.10
CA SER A 27 -1.44 23.59 14.42
C SER A 27 -0.93 24.98 14.84
N CYS A 28 -0.78 25.21 16.14
CA CYS A 28 -0.18 26.44 16.67
C CYS A 28 1.26 26.66 16.15
N ALA A 29 1.71 27.92 16.12
CA ALA A 29 3.09 28.27 15.80
C ALA A 29 4.05 27.63 16.83
N GLY A 30 5.00 26.83 16.37
CA GLY A 30 5.94 26.11 17.23
C GLY A 30 5.39 24.82 17.85
N CYS A 31 4.28 24.26 17.33
CA CYS A 31 3.75 22.98 17.78
C CYS A 31 4.80 21.85 17.61
N ALA A 32 5.07 21.13 18.70
CA ALA A 32 6.02 20.02 18.68
C ALA A 32 5.43 18.75 18.06
N GLU A 33 4.12 18.49 18.24
CA GLU A 33 3.44 17.29 17.72
C GLU A 33 3.63 17.13 16.20
N THR A 34 3.41 18.21 15.45
CA THR A 34 3.54 18.20 13.99
C THR A 34 4.98 18.02 13.53
N SER A 35 5.98 18.39 14.36
CA SER A 35 7.39 18.13 14.05
C SER A 35 7.73 16.64 14.06
N TYR A 36 7.19 15.89 15.04
CA TYR A 36 7.32 14.42 15.10
C TYR A 36 6.56 13.76 13.94
N ALA A 37 5.28 14.13 13.76
CA ALA A 37 4.44 13.55 12.71
C ALA A 37 5.03 13.81 11.31
N ARG A 38 5.54 15.01 11.05
CA ARG A 38 6.22 15.34 9.78
C ARG A 38 7.42 14.44 9.53
N LEU A 39 8.30 14.25 10.52
CA LEU A 39 9.46 13.37 10.37
C LEU A 39 9.04 11.93 10.06
N VAL A 40 8.02 11.42 10.76
CA VAL A 40 7.48 10.08 10.52
C VAL A 40 6.99 9.93 9.08
N THR A 41 6.27 10.92 8.54
CA THR A 41 5.82 10.89 7.14
C THR A 41 6.98 10.95 6.13
N GLN A 42 8.09 11.61 6.46
CA GLN A 42 9.27 11.62 5.60
C GLN A 42 9.91 10.23 5.49
N LEU A 43 9.81 9.41 6.55
CA LEU A 43 10.44 8.10 6.59
C LEU A 43 9.57 6.99 5.99
N PHE A 44 8.25 7.05 6.18
CA PHE A 44 7.34 5.94 5.86
C PHE A 44 6.05 6.38 5.13
N GLY A 45 5.87 7.67 4.87
CA GLY A 45 4.58 8.23 4.45
C GLY A 45 4.06 7.70 3.12
N ASP A 46 4.93 7.21 2.23
CA ASP A 46 4.55 6.64 0.93
C ASP A 46 3.86 5.26 1.04
N HIS A 47 3.87 4.63 2.22
CA HIS A 47 3.23 3.32 2.45
C HIS A 47 2.62 3.22 3.86
N MET A 48 2.09 4.33 4.38
CA MET A 48 1.60 4.45 5.75
C MET A 48 0.07 4.42 5.86
N TYR A 49 -0.42 3.72 6.89
CA TYR A 49 -1.75 3.96 7.46
C TYR A 49 -1.62 4.67 8.81
N ILE A 50 -2.50 5.64 9.06
CA ILE A 50 -2.60 6.35 10.34
C ILE A 50 -4.00 6.13 10.93
N SER A 51 -4.06 5.46 12.07
CA SER A 51 -5.20 5.56 12.99
C SER A 51 -4.91 6.68 13.98
N ASN A 52 -5.75 7.72 14.02
CA ASN A 52 -5.53 8.89 14.86
C ASN A 52 -6.63 9.02 15.91
N ALA A 53 -6.27 9.07 17.20
CA ALA A 53 -7.21 9.34 18.28
C ALA A 53 -7.75 10.77 18.17
N THR A 54 -8.96 11.00 18.68
CA THR A 54 -9.47 12.37 18.78
C THR A 54 -8.63 13.20 19.76
N GLY A 55 -8.21 14.40 19.35
CA GLY A 55 -7.36 15.29 20.16
C GLY A 55 -6.69 16.34 19.28
N CYS A 56 -5.68 17.06 19.79
CA CYS A 56 -4.93 18.05 19.00
C CYS A 56 -4.50 17.49 17.64
N SER A 57 -3.99 16.26 17.62
CA SER A 57 -3.56 15.58 16.39
C SER A 57 -4.65 15.34 15.36
N SER A 58 -5.89 15.05 15.77
CA SER A 58 -6.99 14.96 14.81
C SER A 58 -7.47 16.32 14.35
N ILE A 59 -7.40 17.35 15.21
CA ILE A 59 -7.80 18.71 14.85
C ILE A 59 -6.86 19.33 13.81
N TRP A 60 -5.54 19.26 14.02
CA TRP A 60 -4.61 19.74 13.00
C TRP A 60 -4.46 18.77 11.83
N GLY A 61 -4.71 17.47 12.03
CA GLY A 61 -4.54 16.40 11.03
C GLY A 61 -5.72 16.19 10.08
N GLY A 62 -6.93 16.59 10.48
CA GLY A 62 -8.15 16.43 9.68
C GLY A 62 -9.22 17.49 9.99
N PRO A 63 -8.98 18.79 9.75
CA PRO A 63 -9.92 19.89 10.06
C PRO A 63 -11.15 19.97 9.13
N ALA A 64 -11.55 18.87 8.50
CA ALA A 64 -12.62 18.72 7.49
C ALA A 64 -12.45 19.50 6.17
N ALA A 65 -12.15 20.79 6.21
CA ALA A 65 -12.09 21.64 5.02
C ALA A 65 -10.80 21.48 4.19
N THR A 66 -9.72 21.04 4.82
CA THR A 66 -8.41 20.81 4.19
C THR A 66 -7.75 19.57 4.77
N SER A 67 -6.95 18.87 3.96
CA SER A 67 -6.06 17.81 4.43
C SER A 67 -4.63 18.34 4.44
N PRO A 68 -3.91 18.32 5.58
CA PRO A 68 -2.49 18.64 5.62
C PRO A 68 -1.61 17.47 5.17
N TYR A 69 -2.18 16.27 5.02
CA TYR A 69 -1.50 15.13 4.44
C TYR A 69 -1.55 15.22 2.92
N CYS A 70 -0.40 15.02 2.28
CA CYS A 70 -0.26 15.09 0.82
C CYS A 70 0.39 13.82 0.25
N THR A 71 0.38 13.69 -1.06
CA THR A 71 1.01 12.57 -1.78
C THR A 71 2.35 12.98 -2.39
N ASN A 72 3.20 12.00 -2.66
CA ASN A 72 4.32 12.18 -3.58
C ASN A 72 3.82 12.31 -5.03
N LYS A 73 4.77 12.49 -5.96
CA LYS A 73 4.51 12.59 -7.41
C LYS A 73 3.86 11.34 -8.01
N ASP A 74 4.02 10.18 -7.36
CA ASP A 74 3.47 8.89 -7.79
C ASP A 74 2.05 8.67 -7.21
N GLY A 75 1.51 9.65 -6.47
CA GLY A 75 0.18 9.59 -5.86
C GLY A 75 0.12 8.83 -4.53
N HIS A 76 1.26 8.45 -3.96
CA HIS A 76 1.32 7.73 -2.69
C HIS A 76 1.52 8.68 -1.50
N GLY A 77 0.76 8.47 -0.43
CA GLY A 77 0.86 9.25 0.80
C GLY A 77 0.12 8.57 1.96
N PRO A 78 0.14 9.16 3.16
CA PRO A 78 -0.47 8.57 4.34
C PRO A 78 -1.98 8.45 4.19
N ALA A 79 -2.52 7.24 4.37
CA ALA A 79 -3.95 7.01 4.49
C ALA A 79 -4.36 7.27 5.95
N TRP A 80 -5.01 8.40 6.20
CA TRP A 80 -5.35 8.88 7.53
C TRP A 80 -6.82 8.64 7.88
N CYS A 81 -7.08 8.20 9.11
CA CYS A 81 -8.43 8.03 9.63
C CYS A 81 -8.47 8.35 11.13
N ASN A 82 -9.56 8.98 11.57
CA ASN A 82 -9.89 9.20 12.97
C ASN A 82 -11.23 8.52 13.25
N SER A 83 -11.23 7.54 14.16
CA SER A 83 -12.45 6.89 14.64
C SER A 83 -13.00 7.71 15.82
N LEU A 84 -12.78 7.28 17.05
CA LEU A 84 -13.21 7.98 18.26
C LEU A 84 -12.00 8.36 19.13
N PHE A 85 -12.28 8.89 20.31
CA PHE A 85 -11.24 9.26 21.26
C PHE A 85 -10.67 8.03 21.95
N GLU A 86 -11.54 7.09 22.31
CA GLU A 86 -11.30 5.95 23.17
C GLU A 86 -10.84 4.68 22.44
N ASP A 87 -11.16 4.52 21.15
CA ASP A 87 -11.03 3.25 20.42
C ASP A 87 -9.83 3.19 19.45
N ASN A 88 -8.91 4.16 19.54
CA ASN A 88 -7.90 4.37 18.51
C ASN A 88 -6.89 3.20 18.39
N ALA A 89 -6.60 2.50 19.49
CA ALA A 89 -5.70 1.36 19.46
C ALA A 89 -6.35 0.16 18.75
N GLU A 90 -7.59 -0.13 19.11
CA GLU A 90 -8.42 -1.20 18.56
C GLU A 90 -8.76 -0.93 17.09
N HIS A 91 -9.02 0.33 16.75
CA HIS A 91 -9.22 0.77 15.38
C HIS A 91 -7.96 0.51 14.55
N GLY A 92 -6.78 0.92 15.02
CA GLY A 92 -5.50 0.63 14.37
C GLY A 92 -5.23 -0.88 14.22
N LEU A 93 -5.55 -1.67 15.24
CA LEU A 93 -5.46 -3.14 15.21
C LEU A 93 -6.41 -3.74 14.17
N GLY A 94 -7.62 -3.21 14.03
CA GLY A 94 -8.58 -3.61 13.01
C GLY A 94 -8.05 -3.37 11.60
N ILE A 95 -7.47 -2.19 11.34
CA ILE A 95 -6.83 -1.88 10.05
C ILE A 95 -5.67 -2.86 9.79
N PHE A 96 -4.80 -3.11 10.78
CA PHE A 96 -3.70 -4.08 10.65
C PHE A 96 -4.20 -5.49 10.32
N THR A 97 -5.23 -5.95 11.02
CA THR A 97 -5.80 -7.29 10.82
C THR A 97 -6.42 -7.44 9.43
N GLY A 98 -7.21 -6.46 9.00
CA GLY A 98 -7.80 -6.45 7.66
C GLY A 98 -6.72 -6.42 6.56
N GLN A 99 -5.67 -5.62 6.76
CA GLN A 99 -4.55 -5.57 5.83
C GLN A 99 -3.85 -6.94 5.72
N ASN A 100 -3.50 -7.55 6.86
CA ASN A 100 -2.84 -8.86 6.88
C ASN A 100 -3.68 -9.91 6.16
N LYS A 101 -4.99 -9.95 6.39
CA LYS A 101 -5.86 -10.92 5.74
C LYS A 101 -5.83 -10.79 4.21
N ILE A 102 -5.90 -9.57 3.69
CA ILE A 102 -5.79 -9.33 2.24
C ILE A 102 -4.45 -9.86 1.71
N ARG A 103 -3.34 -9.68 2.45
CA ARG A 103 -2.01 -10.14 2.01
C ARG A 103 -1.82 -11.65 2.15
N GLU A 104 -2.45 -12.28 3.13
CA GLU A 104 -2.51 -13.74 3.25
C GLU A 104 -3.25 -14.34 2.06
N ASP A 105 -4.40 -13.78 1.68
CA ASP A 105 -5.17 -14.23 0.52
C ASP A 105 -4.35 -14.05 -0.77
N LEU A 106 -3.68 -12.90 -0.93
CA LEU A 106 -2.76 -12.68 -2.05
C LEU A 106 -1.60 -13.68 -2.06
N ALA A 107 -1.08 -14.09 -0.91
CA ALA A 107 -0.03 -15.10 -0.84
C ALA A 107 -0.54 -16.47 -1.28
N ASP A 108 -1.77 -16.83 -0.92
CA ASP A 108 -2.39 -18.06 -1.38
C ASP A 108 -2.65 -18.06 -2.89
N GLU A 109 -3.23 -16.97 -3.43
CA GLU A 109 -3.40 -16.77 -4.88
C GLU A 109 -2.04 -16.82 -5.61
N THR A 110 -1.00 -16.21 -5.04
CA THR A 110 0.37 -16.23 -5.60
C THR A 110 0.96 -17.63 -5.62
N ARG A 111 0.77 -18.43 -4.57
CA ARG A 111 1.22 -19.84 -4.55
C ARG A 111 0.48 -20.68 -5.59
N GLN A 112 -0.82 -20.44 -5.77
CA GLN A 112 -1.61 -21.08 -6.83
C GLN A 112 -1.06 -20.71 -8.21
N LEU A 113 -0.75 -19.43 -8.44
CA LEU A 113 -0.17 -18.95 -9.70
C LEU A 113 1.17 -19.62 -10.01
N ILE A 114 2.05 -19.75 -9.01
CA ILE A 114 3.34 -20.46 -9.16
C ILE A 114 3.13 -21.92 -9.55
N ALA A 115 2.11 -22.58 -8.99
CA ALA A 115 1.77 -23.97 -9.27
C ALA A 115 1.19 -24.20 -10.69
N VAL A 116 0.70 -23.16 -11.38
CA VAL A 116 0.20 -23.30 -12.75
C VAL A 116 1.35 -23.64 -13.69
N GLU A 117 1.33 -24.82 -14.31
CA GLU A 117 2.43 -25.35 -15.13
C GLU A 117 2.89 -24.37 -16.23
N TRP A 118 1.93 -23.80 -16.96
CA TRP A 118 2.15 -22.90 -18.09
C TRP A 118 2.28 -21.41 -17.73
N ALA A 119 2.28 -21.05 -16.44
CA ALA A 119 2.62 -19.67 -16.05
C ALA A 119 4.09 -19.37 -16.39
N ARG A 120 4.35 -18.17 -16.89
CA ARG A 120 5.67 -17.77 -17.41
C ARG A 120 6.75 -17.90 -16.32
N PRO A 121 7.96 -18.42 -16.63
CA PRO A 121 9.03 -18.58 -15.64
C PRO A 121 9.40 -17.29 -14.90
N GLU A 122 9.42 -16.15 -15.61
CA GLU A 122 9.74 -14.84 -15.06
C GLU A 122 8.68 -14.37 -14.05
N LEU A 123 7.41 -14.65 -14.33
CA LEU A 123 6.30 -14.38 -13.41
C LEU A 123 6.43 -15.20 -12.13
N LYS A 124 6.75 -16.50 -12.26
CA LYS A 124 6.96 -17.38 -11.11
C LYS A 124 8.14 -16.93 -10.25
N ALA A 125 9.23 -16.48 -10.87
CA ALA A 125 10.39 -15.97 -10.16
C ALA A 125 10.06 -14.68 -9.37
N ALA A 126 9.34 -13.73 -9.99
CA ALA A 126 8.93 -12.50 -9.32
C ALA A 126 7.92 -12.76 -8.19
N ALA A 127 6.96 -13.68 -8.42
CA ALA A 127 6.01 -14.14 -7.41
C ALA A 127 6.72 -14.75 -6.19
N GLN A 128 7.72 -15.62 -6.41
CA GLN A 128 8.48 -16.22 -5.33
C GLN A 128 9.30 -15.16 -4.55
N ALA A 129 9.96 -14.24 -5.25
CA ALA A 129 10.71 -13.16 -4.60
C ALA A 129 9.82 -12.26 -3.74
N TRP A 130 8.56 -12.03 -4.16
CA TRP A 130 7.59 -11.32 -3.33
C TRP A 130 7.19 -12.15 -2.09
N LEU A 131 6.89 -13.44 -2.24
CA LEU A 131 6.57 -14.33 -1.10
C LEU A 131 7.69 -14.37 -0.07
N ASP A 132 8.95 -14.44 -0.53
CA ASP A 132 10.13 -14.50 0.34
C ASP A 132 10.33 -13.22 1.16
N THR A 133 9.79 -12.09 0.69
CA THR A 133 9.98 -10.77 1.30
C THR A 133 8.71 -10.15 1.87
N MET A 134 7.53 -10.76 1.67
CA MET A 134 6.24 -10.11 1.96
C MET A 134 6.12 -9.61 3.40
N ASN A 135 6.77 -10.24 4.36
CA ASN A 135 6.69 -9.83 5.77
C ASN A 135 7.79 -8.86 6.22
N ASP A 136 8.69 -8.46 5.31
CA ASP A 136 9.81 -7.56 5.59
C ASP A 136 9.52 -6.14 5.07
N GLY A 137 9.33 -5.19 5.98
CA GLY A 137 9.07 -3.78 5.63
C GLY A 137 10.24 -3.05 4.97
N THR A 138 11.46 -3.61 5.04
CA THR A 138 12.66 -3.05 4.42
C THR A 138 12.92 -3.67 3.05
N ALA A 139 12.73 -4.99 2.92
CA ALA A 139 13.10 -5.73 1.72
C ALA A 139 11.97 -5.83 0.67
N ASN A 140 10.69 -5.69 1.05
CA ASN A 140 9.57 -6.01 0.16
C ASN A 140 9.33 -5.03 -0.99
N ALA A 141 9.78 -3.78 -0.87
CA ALA A 141 9.39 -2.71 -1.79
C ALA A 141 9.75 -3.01 -3.27
N GLU A 142 10.98 -3.43 -3.55
CA GLU A 142 11.42 -3.71 -4.92
C GLU A 142 10.85 -5.03 -5.46
N PRO A 143 10.82 -6.15 -4.72
CA PRO A 143 10.10 -7.36 -5.13
C PRO A 143 8.61 -7.14 -5.43
N ALA A 144 7.91 -6.31 -4.65
CA ALA A 144 6.50 -5.99 -4.91
C ALA A 144 6.31 -5.27 -6.26
N LYS A 145 7.15 -4.26 -6.55
CA LYS A 145 7.12 -3.56 -7.85
C LYS A 145 7.46 -4.49 -9.01
N ALA A 146 8.49 -5.32 -8.85
CA ALA A 146 8.87 -6.30 -9.85
C ALA A 146 7.75 -7.31 -10.12
N TYR A 147 7.03 -7.73 -9.07
CA TYR A 147 5.92 -8.65 -9.21
C TYR A 147 4.72 -8.04 -9.93
N VAL A 148 4.34 -6.80 -9.58
CA VAL A 148 3.30 -6.05 -10.33
C VAL A 148 3.66 -5.95 -11.81
N LYS A 149 4.89 -5.56 -12.12
CA LYS A 149 5.37 -5.47 -13.50
C LYS A 149 5.29 -6.83 -14.22
N ALA A 150 5.74 -7.90 -13.57
CA ALA A 150 5.71 -9.24 -14.16
C ALA A 150 4.27 -9.73 -14.42
N LEU A 151 3.32 -9.40 -13.54
CA LEU A 151 1.89 -9.68 -13.73
C LEU A 151 1.34 -8.93 -14.94
N GLU A 152 1.60 -7.61 -15.05
CA GLU A 152 1.17 -6.77 -16.16
C GLU A 152 1.76 -7.22 -17.51
N GLU A 153 3.01 -7.71 -17.53
CA GLU A 153 3.67 -8.21 -18.75
C GLU A 153 3.25 -9.65 -19.12
N SER A 154 2.72 -10.42 -18.16
CA SER A 154 2.37 -11.84 -18.36
C SER A 154 0.90 -12.09 -18.64
N ILE A 155 0.01 -11.21 -18.19
CA ILE A 155 -1.41 -11.31 -18.48
C ILE A 155 -1.65 -11.11 -19.99
N THR A 156 -2.50 -11.96 -20.57
CA THR A 156 -2.81 -11.91 -22.01
C THR A 156 -4.19 -11.27 -22.20
N THR A 157 -4.28 -10.25 -23.04
CA THR A 157 -5.56 -9.63 -23.42
C THR A 157 -6.37 -10.54 -24.35
N VAL A 158 -7.68 -10.32 -24.43
CA VAL A 158 -8.53 -11.05 -25.38
C VAL A 158 -8.11 -10.76 -26.83
N GLU A 159 -7.64 -9.55 -27.13
CA GLU A 159 -7.11 -9.18 -28.44
C GLU A 159 -5.84 -9.97 -28.81
N GLU A 160 -4.89 -10.09 -27.89
CA GLU A 160 -3.67 -10.90 -28.11
C GLU A 160 -4.01 -12.38 -28.24
N LEU A 161 -4.97 -12.88 -27.47
CA LEU A 161 -5.45 -14.26 -27.58
C LEU A 161 -6.09 -14.51 -28.95
N ALA A 162 -6.88 -13.56 -29.46
CA ALA A 162 -7.52 -13.65 -30.77
C ALA A 162 -6.52 -13.68 -31.94
N ALA A 163 -5.32 -13.12 -31.75
CA ALA A 163 -4.25 -13.16 -32.74
C ALA A 163 -3.63 -14.55 -32.91
N ILE A 164 -3.89 -15.49 -31.99
CA ILE A 164 -3.43 -16.88 -32.07
C ILE A 164 -4.51 -17.70 -32.78
N PRO A 165 -4.25 -18.25 -33.99
CA PRO A 165 -5.29 -18.92 -34.79
C PRO A 165 -6.00 -20.07 -34.06
N GLN A 166 -5.29 -20.76 -33.16
CA GLN A 166 -5.81 -21.87 -32.38
C GLN A 166 -6.84 -21.45 -31.31
N PHE A 167 -6.83 -20.19 -30.89
CA PHE A 167 -7.69 -19.66 -29.82
C PHE A 167 -8.66 -18.58 -30.31
N ALA A 168 -8.71 -18.31 -31.63
CA ALA A 168 -9.52 -17.22 -32.20
C ALA A 168 -11.02 -17.35 -31.89
N GLU A 169 -11.57 -18.56 -31.93
CA GLU A 169 -12.98 -18.81 -31.59
C GLU A 169 -13.27 -18.55 -30.11
N HIS A 170 -12.43 -19.09 -29.22
CA HIS A 170 -12.54 -18.87 -27.78
C HIS A 170 -12.39 -17.38 -27.40
N ALA A 171 -11.45 -16.67 -28.03
CA ALA A 171 -11.27 -15.24 -27.83
C ALA A 171 -12.51 -14.45 -28.30
N ALA A 172 -13.19 -14.87 -29.37
CA ALA A 172 -14.44 -14.25 -29.80
C ALA A 172 -15.57 -14.45 -28.78
N GLU A 173 -15.65 -15.62 -28.15
CA GLU A 173 -16.60 -15.87 -27.05
C GLU A 173 -16.33 -14.98 -25.83
N LEU A 174 -15.07 -14.87 -25.41
CA LEU A 174 -14.65 -14.00 -24.31
C LEU A 174 -14.96 -12.54 -24.60
N LYS A 175 -14.69 -12.09 -25.84
CA LYS A 175 -15.01 -10.74 -26.29
C LYS A 175 -16.51 -10.47 -26.27
N ALA A 176 -17.34 -11.43 -26.68
CA ALA A 176 -18.79 -11.32 -26.64
C ALA A 176 -19.34 -11.22 -25.20
N LYS A 177 -18.64 -11.82 -24.23
CA LYS A 177 -18.94 -11.69 -22.79
C LYS A 177 -18.39 -10.40 -22.16
N GLY A 178 -17.65 -9.58 -22.91
CA GLY A 178 -17.03 -8.35 -22.42
C GLY A 178 -15.78 -8.59 -21.55
N ALA A 179 -15.17 -9.77 -21.62
CA ALA A 179 -13.92 -10.03 -20.92
C ALA A 179 -12.77 -9.24 -21.55
N LEU A 180 -11.87 -8.73 -20.71
CA LEU A 180 -10.69 -7.97 -21.14
C LEU A 180 -9.44 -8.86 -21.27
N PHE A 181 -9.39 -9.95 -20.52
CA PHE A 181 -8.23 -10.84 -20.43
C PHE A 181 -8.60 -12.29 -20.74
N CYS A 182 -7.59 -13.07 -21.11
CA CYS A 182 -7.66 -14.53 -21.20
C CYS A 182 -8.15 -15.14 -19.88
N ASP A 183 -8.93 -16.21 -19.97
CA ASP A 183 -9.56 -16.92 -18.84
C ASP A 183 -8.80 -18.19 -18.42
N CYS A 184 -7.58 -18.40 -18.92
CA CYS A 184 -6.75 -19.50 -18.43
C CYS A 184 -6.36 -19.26 -16.96
N ALA A 185 -6.10 -20.34 -16.21
CA ALA A 185 -5.84 -20.27 -14.77
C ALA A 185 -4.77 -19.22 -14.40
N ALA A 186 -3.69 -19.10 -15.19
CA ALA A 186 -2.64 -18.11 -14.95
C ALA A 186 -3.12 -16.67 -15.15
N CYS A 187 -3.91 -16.38 -16.19
CA CYS A 187 -4.41 -15.03 -16.47
C CYS A 187 -5.51 -14.62 -15.50
N THR A 188 -6.39 -15.54 -15.09
CA THR A 188 -7.40 -15.29 -14.05
C THR A 188 -6.74 -14.91 -12.73
N LEU A 189 -5.79 -15.72 -12.25
CA LEU A 189 -5.05 -15.43 -11.02
C LEU A 189 -4.25 -14.12 -11.13
N ALA A 190 -3.62 -13.86 -12.28
CA ALA A 190 -2.90 -12.62 -12.49
C ALA A 190 -3.82 -11.38 -12.45
N ALA A 191 -5.01 -11.47 -13.05
CA ALA A 191 -6.01 -10.41 -13.01
C ALA A 191 -6.50 -10.14 -11.59
N ASP A 192 -6.81 -11.20 -10.83
CA ASP A 192 -7.28 -11.11 -9.45
C ASP A 192 -6.23 -10.46 -8.55
N ILE A 193 -4.97 -10.88 -8.65
CA ILE A 193 -3.85 -10.30 -7.89
C ILE A 193 -3.63 -8.83 -8.30
N LEU A 194 -3.67 -8.52 -9.60
CA LEU A 194 -3.52 -7.15 -10.09
C LEU A 194 -4.62 -6.21 -9.61
N SER A 195 -5.85 -6.70 -9.44
CA SER A 195 -6.97 -5.90 -8.89
C SER A 195 -6.71 -5.42 -7.45
N LYS A 196 -5.80 -6.08 -6.74
CA LYS A 196 -5.40 -5.81 -5.35
C LYS A 196 -3.93 -5.40 -5.23
N LYS A 197 -3.29 -4.97 -6.34
CA LYS A 197 -1.84 -4.70 -6.40
C LYS A 197 -1.32 -3.72 -5.35
N GLU A 198 -2.16 -2.77 -4.93
CA GLU A 198 -1.83 -1.78 -3.88
C GLU A 198 -1.46 -2.43 -2.54
N TYR A 199 -1.86 -3.67 -2.30
CA TYR A 199 -1.58 -4.43 -1.07
C TYR A 199 -0.33 -5.32 -1.15
N LEU A 200 0.30 -5.46 -2.32
CA LEU A 200 1.52 -6.25 -2.46
C LEU A 200 2.66 -5.63 -1.65
N ALA A 201 2.82 -4.31 -1.71
CA ALA A 201 3.78 -3.56 -0.90
C ALA A 201 3.40 -3.62 0.59
N LYS A 202 4.33 -4.02 1.45
CA LYS A 202 4.17 -4.00 2.90
C LYS A 202 3.89 -2.57 3.38
N LYS A 203 2.82 -2.43 4.16
CA LYS A 203 2.39 -1.14 4.73
C LYS A 203 2.94 -0.95 6.14
N SER A 204 3.13 0.32 6.52
CA SER A 204 3.57 0.77 7.84
C SER A 204 2.36 1.27 8.63
N MET A 205 2.01 0.59 9.74
CA MET A 205 0.83 0.94 10.55
C MET A 205 1.24 1.86 11.68
N TRP A 206 0.60 3.02 11.78
CA TRP A 206 0.86 4.01 12.83
C TRP A 206 -0.43 4.34 13.59
N ILE A 207 -0.30 4.41 14.91
CA ILE A 207 -1.39 4.81 15.81
C ILE A 207 -0.95 6.11 16.47
N PHE A 208 -1.57 7.22 16.07
CA PHE A 208 -1.29 8.56 16.58
C PHE A 208 -2.29 8.92 17.68
N GLY A 209 -1.83 9.58 18.74
CA GLY A 209 -2.72 10.12 19.76
C GLY A 209 -1.95 10.89 20.83
N GLY A 210 -2.67 11.72 21.58
CA GLY A 210 -2.12 12.48 22.70
C GLY A 210 -2.07 11.65 24.00
N ASP A 211 -1.53 12.26 25.05
CA ASP A 211 -1.40 11.65 26.37
C ASP A 211 -2.77 11.32 27.01
N GLY A 212 -3.77 12.21 26.91
CA GLY A 212 -5.11 11.91 27.46
C GLY A 212 -5.80 10.70 26.81
N TRP A 213 -5.48 10.38 25.55
CA TRP A 213 -5.91 9.09 24.96
C TRP A 213 -5.12 7.94 25.58
N ALA A 214 -3.80 8.01 25.52
CA ALA A 214 -2.91 6.90 25.87
C ALA A 214 -2.90 6.55 27.37
N TYR A 215 -3.12 7.51 28.26
CA TYR A 215 -3.01 7.33 29.71
C TYR A 215 -4.36 7.26 30.43
N ASP A 216 -5.43 7.75 29.80
CA ASP A 216 -6.76 7.76 30.40
C ASP A 216 -7.76 6.96 29.56
N ILE A 217 -8.48 7.61 28.64
CA ILE A 217 -9.73 7.07 28.08
C ILE A 217 -9.52 5.87 27.16
N GLY A 218 -8.38 5.78 26.49
CA GLY A 218 -8.01 4.67 25.60
C GLY A 218 -6.94 3.74 26.18
N PHE A 219 -6.52 3.92 27.43
CA PHE A 219 -5.43 3.13 28.03
C PHE A 219 -5.76 1.63 28.10
N GLY A 220 -7.04 1.26 28.28
CA GLY A 220 -7.43 -0.15 28.29
C GLY A 220 -7.29 -0.84 26.92
N GLY A 221 -7.30 -0.07 25.83
CA GLY A 221 -7.15 -0.58 24.47
C GLY A 221 -5.71 -0.57 23.94
N LEU A 222 -4.87 0.35 24.46
CA LEU A 222 -3.46 0.52 24.09
C LEU A 222 -2.57 -0.62 24.63
#